data_AF-A0A8T3NVK5-F1
#
_entry.id   AF-A0A8T3NVK5-F1
#
_cell.length_a   1.000
_cell.length_b   1.000
_cell.length_c   1.000
_cell.angle_alpha   90.00
_cell.angle_beta   90.00
_cell.angle_gamma   90.00
#
_symmetry.space_group_name_H-M   'P 1'
#
loop_
_entity.id
_entity.type
_entity.pdbx_description
1 polymer ?
#
loop_
_entity_poly.entity_id
_entity_poly.type
_entity_poly.pdbx_seq_one_letter_code
_entity_poly.pdbx_strand_id
1 'polypeptide(L)'
;PFIPVEFSVAAYRFGHSQVRPSYRGNFGTSATDTTVQFFALLFDSSAVDPIDPADLRGGKRAPRRFIDWQTFFDFGDGRARLNKKIDTKLSTILFALMGQPPGEPTSLATRNLLRNLVLKVPSGQRVAKAMKLPQLASADLDDLQPFHLRERTPLWFYVLREAEVTEDGRHLGPVGGRIVAEVILGLLKGDRQSYLRQDPDWTPTYGQNGSFSMVDLFKAADVVAALP
;
A
#
# COMPACT_ATOMS: atom_id res chain seq x y z
N PRO A 1 19.74 -12.98 1.27
CA PRO A 1 18.75 -13.15 0.18
C PRO A 1 18.68 -11.89 -0.69
N PHE A 2 18.31 -12.00 -1.97
CA PHE A 2 18.27 -10.89 -2.94
C PHE A 2 16.82 -10.41 -3.15
N ILE A 3 16.64 -9.11 -3.37
CA ILE A 3 15.33 -8.51 -3.69
C ILE A 3 15.30 -8.18 -5.20
N PRO A 4 14.43 -8.85 -6.00
CA PRO A 4 14.35 -8.60 -7.43
C PRO A 4 13.76 -7.21 -7.76
N VAL A 5 14.09 -6.69 -8.94
CA VAL A 5 13.58 -5.39 -9.41
C VAL A 5 12.07 -5.43 -9.65
N GLU A 6 11.56 -6.56 -10.14
CA GLU A 6 10.13 -6.83 -10.34
C GLU A 6 9.33 -6.68 -9.05
N PHE A 7 9.93 -7.03 -7.91
CA PHE A 7 9.33 -6.80 -6.60
C PHE A 7 9.42 -5.33 -6.20
N SER A 8 10.63 -4.77 -6.13
CA SER A 8 10.88 -3.46 -5.50
C SER A 8 10.35 -2.27 -6.28
N VAL A 9 10.25 -2.38 -7.61
CA VAL A 9 9.82 -1.26 -8.47
C VAL A 9 8.51 -1.51 -9.22
N ALA A 10 7.91 -2.70 -9.09
CA ALA A 10 6.61 -2.98 -9.68
C ALA A 10 5.65 -3.64 -8.69
N ALA A 11 5.77 -4.94 -8.44
CA ALA A 11 4.73 -5.70 -7.72
C ALA A 11 4.48 -5.13 -6.32
N TYR A 12 5.52 -4.87 -5.51
CA TYR A 12 5.38 -4.36 -4.14
C TYR A 12 5.02 -2.86 -4.06
N ARG A 13 4.76 -2.22 -5.20
CA ARG A 13 4.23 -0.85 -5.30
C ARG A 13 2.73 -0.80 -5.58
N PHE A 14 2.04 -1.93 -5.46
CA PHE A 14 0.59 -2.00 -5.57
C PHE A 14 -0.11 -1.09 -4.54
N GLY A 15 0.48 -0.90 -3.37
CA GLY A 15 -0.07 -0.05 -2.31
C GLY A 15 -0.29 1.41 -2.71
N HIS A 16 0.32 1.88 -3.80
CA HIS A 16 0.07 3.22 -4.34
C HIS A 16 -1.41 3.46 -4.70
N SER A 17 -2.12 2.45 -5.24
CA SER A 17 -3.56 2.59 -5.57
C SER A 17 -4.45 2.60 -4.33
N GLN A 18 -3.96 2.00 -3.24
CA GLN A 18 -4.70 1.85 -1.99
C GLN A 18 -4.75 3.13 -1.15
N VAL A 19 -3.90 4.11 -1.47
CA VAL A 19 -3.79 5.39 -0.74
C VAL A 19 -5.07 6.21 -0.86
N ARG A 20 -5.59 6.70 0.27
CA ARG A 20 -6.69 7.66 0.35
C ARG A 20 -6.16 9.11 0.29
N PRO A 21 -6.95 10.07 -0.24
CA PRO A 21 -6.55 11.49 -0.24
C PRO A 21 -6.51 12.09 1.17
N SER A 22 -7.36 11.60 2.08
CA SER A 22 -7.42 11.99 3.48
C SER A 22 -7.63 10.78 4.38
N TYR A 23 -7.25 10.94 5.63
CA TYR A 23 -7.46 9.95 6.68
C TYR A 23 -8.04 10.63 7.92
N ARG A 24 -8.78 9.84 8.70
CA ARG A 24 -9.02 10.17 10.11
C ARG A 24 -7.78 9.72 10.88
N GLY A 25 -7.10 10.64 11.56
CA GLY A 25 -6.02 10.29 12.46
C GLY A 25 -6.56 9.74 13.77
N ASN A 26 -7.52 10.44 14.36
CA ASN A 26 -8.12 10.11 15.65
C ASN A 26 -9.56 10.61 15.79
N PHE A 27 -10.24 10.16 16.85
CA PHE A 27 -11.61 10.54 17.21
C PHE A 27 -11.67 11.78 18.12
N GLY A 28 -10.54 12.41 18.45
CA GLY A 28 -10.49 13.53 19.37
C GLY A 28 -11.14 13.17 20.71
N THR A 29 -12.15 13.95 21.11
CA THR A 29 -12.94 13.72 22.34
C THR A 29 -14.32 13.13 22.08
N SER A 30 -14.63 12.66 20.87
CA SER A 30 -15.91 12.02 20.57
C SER A 30 -15.85 11.08 19.36
N ALA A 31 -16.31 9.84 19.55
CA ALA A 31 -16.43 8.89 18.45
C ALA A 31 -17.54 9.25 17.44
N THR A 32 -18.50 10.11 17.81
CA THR A 32 -19.70 10.41 17.03
C THR A 32 -19.70 11.83 16.44
N ASP A 33 -19.16 12.81 17.15
CA ASP A 33 -19.04 14.19 16.66
C ASP A 33 -17.81 14.33 15.77
N THR A 34 -18.01 14.46 14.45
CA THR A 34 -16.93 14.56 13.47
C THR A 34 -16.18 15.89 13.54
N THR A 35 -16.73 16.93 14.17
CA THR A 35 -16.11 18.27 14.24
C THR A 35 -14.91 18.31 15.19
N VAL A 36 -14.87 17.40 16.17
CA VAL A 36 -13.76 17.26 17.11
C VAL A 36 -12.74 16.19 16.69
N GLN A 37 -13.02 15.43 15.63
CA GLN A 37 -12.13 14.40 15.12
C GLN A 37 -11.02 15.00 14.26
N PHE A 38 -9.83 14.42 14.31
CA PHE A 38 -8.73 14.86 13.45
C PHE A 38 -8.82 14.18 12.08
N PHE A 39 -9.34 14.91 11.10
CA PHE A 39 -9.24 14.56 9.68
C PHE A 39 -8.23 15.45 8.98
N ALA A 40 -7.40 14.86 8.12
CA ALA A 40 -6.41 15.61 7.37
C ALA A 40 -6.15 14.97 6.00
N LEU A 41 -5.82 15.81 5.02
CA LEU A 41 -5.27 15.34 3.74
C LEU A 41 -3.92 14.67 4.00
N LEU A 42 -3.55 13.68 3.18
CA LEU A 42 -2.22 13.07 3.28
C LEU A 42 -1.14 14.12 2.99
N PHE A 43 -1.34 14.88 1.91
CA PHE A 43 -0.49 15.98 1.48
C PHE A 43 -1.35 17.16 1.02
N ASP A 44 -1.01 18.36 1.50
CA ASP A 44 -1.65 19.61 1.07
C ASP A 44 -0.59 20.71 0.89
N SER A 45 -0.23 21.00 -0.36
CA SER A 45 0.76 22.06 -0.66
C SER A 45 0.32 23.45 -0.20
N SER A 46 -0.97 23.67 0.05
CA SER A 46 -1.50 24.94 0.56
C SER A 46 -1.42 25.06 2.08
N ALA A 47 -1.15 23.96 2.80
CA ALA A 47 -0.95 24.00 4.24
C ALA A 47 0.37 24.69 4.60
N VAL A 48 0.24 25.95 5.04
CA VAL A 48 1.35 26.89 5.30
C VAL A 48 1.91 26.82 6.72
N ASP A 49 1.19 26.25 7.70
CA ASP A 49 1.70 26.15 9.07
C ASP A 49 2.97 25.28 9.10
N PRO A 50 4.12 25.84 9.50
CA PRO A 50 5.38 25.11 9.49
C PRO A 50 5.53 24.14 10.67
N ILE A 51 4.73 24.26 11.73
CA ILE A 51 4.80 23.44 12.95
C ILE A 51 3.72 22.36 12.91
N ASP A 52 2.47 22.75 12.63
CA ASP A 52 1.31 21.86 12.62
C ASP A 52 0.41 22.08 11.39
N PRO A 53 0.88 21.75 10.18
CA PRO A 53 0.10 21.91 8.94
C PRO A 53 -1.23 21.15 8.98
N ALA A 54 -2.22 21.55 8.18
CA ALA A 54 -3.51 20.85 8.11
C ALA A 54 -3.46 19.54 7.27
N ASP A 55 -2.31 18.87 7.22
CA ASP A 55 -2.09 17.61 6.51
C ASP A 55 -1.29 16.58 7.33
N LEU A 56 -1.07 15.39 6.78
CA LEU A 56 -0.36 14.29 7.41
C LEU A 56 1.10 14.16 6.94
N ARG A 57 1.72 15.26 6.49
CA ARG A 57 3.15 15.23 6.12
C ARG A 57 4.00 14.83 7.33
N GLY A 58 5.05 14.04 7.06
CA GLY A 58 5.95 13.55 8.09
C GLY A 58 6.74 14.68 8.78
N GLY A 59 7.33 14.35 9.95
CA GLY A 59 8.20 15.27 10.69
C GLY A 59 7.48 16.39 11.44
N LYS A 60 6.16 16.31 11.59
CA LYS A 60 5.33 17.27 12.33
C LYS A 60 4.80 16.62 13.62
N ARG A 61 4.99 17.29 14.75
CA ARG A 61 4.52 16.85 16.08
C ARG A 61 3.65 17.94 16.67
N ALA A 62 2.45 17.57 17.12
CA ALA A 62 1.52 18.46 17.80
C ALA A 62 0.58 17.63 18.69
N PRO A 63 -0.02 18.20 19.76
CA PRO A 63 -0.87 17.45 20.68
C PRO A 63 -2.03 16.68 20.00
N ARG A 64 -2.60 17.23 18.93
CA ARG A 64 -3.70 16.59 18.18
C ARG A 64 -3.27 15.47 17.23
N ARG A 65 -1.97 15.22 17.04
CA ARG A 65 -1.41 14.26 16.07
C ARG A 65 -1.12 12.89 16.68
N PHE A 66 -2.04 12.38 17.48
CA PHE A 66 -2.05 10.97 17.89
C PHE A 66 -2.89 10.14 16.92
N ILE A 67 -2.70 8.83 16.95
CA ILE A 67 -3.36 7.89 16.04
C ILE A 67 -4.26 6.96 16.85
N ASP A 68 -5.53 6.93 16.50
CA ASP A 68 -6.44 5.90 17.00
C ASP A 68 -6.46 4.73 16.02
N TRP A 69 -5.86 3.62 16.44
CA TRP A 69 -5.71 2.41 15.63
C TRP A 69 -7.04 1.83 15.13
N GLN A 70 -8.15 2.12 15.83
CA GLN A 70 -9.52 1.76 15.42
C GLN A 70 -9.95 2.41 14.10
N THR A 71 -9.23 3.42 13.61
CA THR A 71 -9.45 3.90 12.24
C THR A 71 -8.85 2.95 11.19
N PHE A 72 -7.75 2.26 11.49
CA PHE A 72 -6.96 1.52 10.50
C PHE A 72 -7.14 0.01 10.58
N PHE A 73 -7.50 -0.51 11.75
CA PHE A 73 -7.72 -1.93 12.00
C PHE A 73 -9.12 -2.15 12.53
N ASP A 74 -9.71 -3.29 12.16
CA ASP A 74 -11.07 -3.63 12.54
C ASP A 74 -11.10 -4.28 13.94
N PHE A 75 -11.61 -3.54 14.92
CA PHE A 75 -11.84 -4.01 16.28
C PHE A 75 -13.25 -4.58 16.48
N GLY A 76 -14.05 -4.71 15.41
CA GLY A 76 -15.46 -5.11 15.47
C GLY A 76 -16.39 -3.97 15.91
N ASP A 77 -15.90 -2.74 15.94
CA ASP A 77 -16.66 -1.55 16.36
C ASP A 77 -17.22 -0.73 15.20
N GLY A 78 -17.02 -1.20 13.95
CA GLY A 78 -17.49 -0.54 12.74
C GLY A 78 -16.76 0.77 12.41
N ARG A 79 -15.64 1.06 13.09
CA ARG A 79 -14.92 2.34 12.92
C ARG A 79 -13.79 2.28 11.91
N ALA A 80 -13.32 1.09 11.55
CA ALA A 80 -12.25 0.93 10.58
C ALA A 80 -12.62 1.53 9.22
N ARG A 81 -11.65 2.21 8.60
CA ARG A 81 -11.76 2.77 7.26
C ARG A 81 -10.84 1.97 6.34
N LEU A 82 -11.45 1.09 5.56
CA LEU A 82 -10.73 0.28 4.59
C LEU A 82 -9.97 1.14 3.58
N ASN A 83 -8.83 0.60 3.13
CA ASN A 83 -8.05 1.18 2.05
C ASN A 83 -8.83 1.17 0.73
N LYS A 84 -8.36 1.94 -0.25
CA LYS A 84 -8.87 1.81 -1.62
C LYS A 84 -8.52 0.43 -2.20
N LYS A 85 -9.27 0.03 -3.23
CA LYS A 85 -9.00 -1.19 -3.99
C LYS A 85 -7.64 -1.13 -4.69
N ILE A 86 -7.13 -2.31 -5.03
CA ILE A 86 -6.00 -2.45 -5.94
C ILE A 86 -6.54 -2.32 -7.36
N ASP A 87 -6.39 -1.13 -7.94
CA ASP A 87 -6.87 -0.81 -9.28
C ASP A 87 -5.90 0.13 -10.00
N THR A 88 -6.21 0.43 -11.27
CA THR A 88 -5.39 1.31 -12.11
C THR A 88 -5.59 2.81 -11.80
N LYS A 89 -6.30 3.17 -10.72
CA LYS A 89 -6.59 4.55 -10.33
C LYS A 89 -5.71 4.96 -9.14
N LEU A 90 -5.36 6.24 -9.09
CA LEU A 90 -4.61 6.82 -7.98
C LEU A 90 -5.38 7.99 -7.38
N SER A 91 -5.18 8.23 -6.08
CA SER A 91 -5.64 9.46 -5.45
C SER A 91 -4.94 10.69 -6.06
N THR A 92 -5.69 11.76 -6.33
CA THR A 92 -5.22 12.99 -6.99
C THR A 92 -4.00 13.60 -6.32
N ILE A 93 -3.93 13.54 -4.99
CA ILE A 93 -2.79 13.98 -4.18
C ILE A 93 -1.44 13.30 -4.54
N LEU A 94 -1.47 12.14 -5.20
CA LEU A 94 -0.26 11.41 -5.62
C LEU A 94 0.28 11.89 -6.97
N PHE A 95 -0.46 12.74 -7.69
CA PHE A 95 0.03 13.35 -8.93
C PHE A 95 0.83 14.63 -8.70
N ALA A 96 0.79 15.18 -7.49
CA ALA A 96 1.49 16.40 -7.10
C ALA A 96 2.21 16.22 -5.75
N LEU A 97 3.21 15.34 -5.72
CA LEU A 97 3.99 15.09 -4.51
C LEU A 97 4.78 16.33 -4.08
N MET A 98 4.84 16.54 -2.77
CA MET A 98 5.63 17.61 -2.16
C MET A 98 7.12 17.25 -2.09
N GLY A 99 7.97 18.26 -1.93
CA GLY A 99 9.39 18.09 -1.64
C GLY A 99 10.26 17.59 -2.81
N GLN A 100 9.76 17.65 -4.05
CA GLN A 100 10.58 17.33 -5.22
C GLN A 100 11.42 18.55 -5.65
N PRO A 101 12.66 18.35 -6.10
CA PRO A 101 13.47 19.42 -6.69
C PRO A 101 12.78 20.08 -7.89
N PRO A 102 13.08 21.35 -8.20
CA PRO A 102 12.60 22.00 -9.42
C PRO A 102 12.97 21.18 -10.67
N GLY A 103 12.00 20.96 -11.56
CA GLY A 103 12.20 20.21 -12.81
C GLY A 103 12.07 18.69 -12.68
N GLU A 104 11.98 18.13 -11.47
CA GLU A 104 11.74 16.71 -11.26
C GLU A 104 10.24 16.36 -11.36
N PRO A 105 9.86 15.19 -11.90
CA PRO A 105 8.47 14.76 -11.92
C PRO A 105 7.90 14.66 -10.51
N THR A 106 6.77 15.34 -10.28
CA THR A 106 6.03 15.34 -9.01
C THR A 106 4.95 14.26 -8.94
N SER A 107 4.55 13.67 -10.08
CA SER A 107 3.59 12.58 -10.11
C SER A 107 4.22 11.25 -9.72
N LEU A 108 3.67 10.60 -8.69
CA LEU A 108 4.07 9.26 -8.24
C LEU A 108 4.02 8.25 -9.40
N ALA A 109 2.97 8.30 -10.23
CA ALA A 109 2.81 7.41 -11.38
C ALA A 109 3.95 7.61 -12.39
N THR A 110 4.24 8.87 -12.75
CA THR A 110 5.33 9.20 -13.69
C THR A 110 6.68 8.72 -13.15
N ARG A 111 6.98 9.02 -11.88
CA ARG A 111 8.21 8.56 -11.22
C ARG A 111 8.33 7.05 -11.22
N ASN A 112 7.22 6.36 -10.96
CA ASN A 112 7.19 4.91 -10.93
C ASN A 112 7.43 4.29 -12.31
N LEU A 113 6.76 4.79 -13.35
CA LEU A 113 6.92 4.31 -14.73
C LEU A 113 8.33 4.60 -15.26
N LEU A 114 8.88 5.79 -15.00
CA LEU A 114 10.26 6.12 -15.35
C LEU A 114 11.26 5.20 -14.63
N ARG A 115 11.02 4.87 -13.35
CA ARG A 115 11.86 3.93 -12.61
C ARG A 115 11.83 2.53 -13.21
N ASN A 116 10.66 2.07 -13.68
CA ASN A 116 10.52 0.78 -14.38
C ASN A 116 11.35 0.79 -15.68
N LEU A 117 11.30 1.88 -16.44
CA LEU A 117 12.08 2.04 -17.68
C LEU A 117 13.59 2.03 -17.41
N VAL A 118 14.06 2.82 -16.44
CA VAL A 118 15.49 2.92 -16.08
C VAL A 118 16.05 1.56 -15.65
N LEU A 119 15.29 0.80 -14.87
CA LEU A 119 15.69 -0.53 -14.42
C LEU A 119 15.39 -1.64 -15.43
N LYS A 120 14.88 -1.28 -16.62
CA LYS A 120 14.58 -2.19 -17.72
C LYS A 120 13.68 -3.36 -17.30
N VAL A 121 12.69 -3.07 -16.46
CA VAL A 121 11.74 -4.07 -15.96
C VAL A 121 10.97 -4.68 -17.14
N PRO A 122 10.87 -6.02 -17.23
CA PRO A 122 10.09 -6.67 -18.29
C PRO A 122 8.60 -6.28 -18.23
N SER A 123 7.88 -6.41 -19.35
CA SER A 123 6.43 -6.20 -19.36
C SER A 123 5.70 -7.26 -18.53
N GLY A 124 4.48 -6.93 -18.07
CA GLY A 124 3.63 -7.88 -17.34
C GLY A 124 3.39 -9.18 -18.09
N GLN A 125 3.12 -9.10 -19.40
CA GLN A 125 2.96 -10.26 -20.29
C GLN A 125 4.21 -11.14 -20.31
N ARG A 126 5.40 -10.54 -20.40
CA ARG A 126 6.68 -11.27 -20.43
C ARG A 126 6.95 -11.97 -19.10
N VAL A 127 6.64 -11.31 -17.99
CA VAL A 127 6.76 -11.89 -16.64
C VAL A 127 5.78 -13.04 -16.46
N ALA A 128 4.50 -12.84 -16.80
CA ALA A 128 3.48 -13.89 -16.75
C ALA A 128 3.92 -15.13 -17.54
N LYS A 129 4.38 -14.93 -18.78
CA LYS A 129 4.89 -16.02 -19.63
C LYS A 129 6.10 -16.73 -19.00
N ALA A 130 7.07 -15.99 -18.46
CA ALA A 130 8.26 -16.57 -17.83
C ALA A 130 7.90 -17.38 -16.57
N MET A 131 6.91 -16.92 -15.81
CA MET A 131 6.38 -17.61 -14.63
C MET A 131 5.39 -18.74 -14.97
N LYS A 132 5.07 -18.93 -16.25
CA LYS A 132 4.04 -19.87 -16.75
C LYS A 132 2.67 -19.62 -16.13
N LEU A 133 2.31 -18.36 -15.93
CA LEU A 133 1.02 -17.91 -15.43
C LEU A 133 0.12 -17.43 -16.57
N PRO A 134 -1.21 -17.41 -16.37
CA PRO A 134 -2.14 -16.81 -17.31
C PRO A 134 -1.76 -15.35 -17.59
N GLN A 135 -1.82 -14.95 -18.85
CA GLN A 135 -1.75 -13.55 -19.23
C GLN A 135 -3.15 -12.93 -19.15
N LEU A 136 -3.24 -11.65 -18.82
CA LEU A 136 -4.48 -10.90 -18.96
C LEU A 136 -4.97 -10.95 -20.40
N ALA A 137 -6.30 -10.97 -20.57
CA ALA A 137 -6.88 -10.92 -21.89
C ALA A 137 -6.53 -9.58 -22.55
N SER A 138 -6.31 -9.58 -23.87
CA SER A 138 -6.02 -8.34 -24.60
C SER A 138 -7.08 -7.26 -24.37
N ALA A 139 -8.35 -7.66 -24.26
CA ALA A 139 -9.47 -6.77 -24.02
C ALA A 139 -9.37 -5.99 -22.70
N ASP A 140 -8.78 -6.60 -21.66
CA ASP A 140 -8.56 -5.95 -20.36
C ASP A 140 -7.47 -4.87 -20.41
N LEU A 141 -6.81 -4.69 -21.56
CA LEU A 141 -5.71 -3.76 -21.79
C LEU A 141 -5.94 -2.87 -23.03
N ASP A 142 -7.14 -2.87 -23.61
CA ASP A 142 -7.44 -2.11 -24.83
C ASP A 142 -7.30 -0.60 -24.64
N ASP A 143 -7.52 -0.10 -23.43
CA ASP A 143 -7.29 1.31 -23.05
C ASP A 143 -5.81 1.72 -23.16
N LEU A 144 -4.89 0.76 -23.23
CA LEU A 144 -3.45 1.00 -23.43
C LEU A 144 -3.03 1.01 -24.91
N GLN A 145 -3.93 0.67 -25.83
CA GLN A 145 -3.64 0.63 -27.27
C GLN A 145 -3.18 1.99 -27.83
N PRO A 146 -3.81 3.14 -27.49
CA PRO A 146 -3.37 4.46 -27.99
C PRO A 146 -1.93 4.83 -27.57
N PHE A 147 -1.41 4.19 -26.52
CA PHE A 147 -0.05 4.39 -26.02
C PHE A 147 0.94 3.34 -26.53
N HIS A 148 0.49 2.41 -27.39
CA HIS A 148 1.28 1.25 -27.83
C HIS A 148 1.78 0.37 -26.67
N LEU A 149 1.05 0.34 -25.56
CA LEU A 149 1.41 -0.40 -24.34
C LEU A 149 0.55 -1.65 -24.10
N ARG A 150 -0.46 -1.93 -24.94
CA ARG A 150 -1.35 -3.10 -24.80
C ARG A 150 -0.59 -4.43 -24.76
N GLU A 151 0.44 -4.59 -25.58
CA GLU A 151 1.23 -5.84 -25.69
C GLU A 151 2.53 -5.83 -24.86
N ARG A 152 2.88 -4.66 -24.32
CA ARG A 152 4.14 -4.40 -23.61
C ARG A 152 3.89 -3.61 -22.32
N THR A 153 2.84 -3.98 -21.61
CA THR A 153 2.33 -3.23 -20.47
C THR A 153 3.38 -3.16 -19.36
N PRO A 154 3.70 -1.95 -18.83
CA PRO A 154 4.61 -1.82 -17.71
C PRO A 154 4.15 -2.70 -16.54
N LEU A 155 5.08 -3.47 -15.94
CA LEU A 155 4.75 -4.49 -14.95
C LEU A 155 3.90 -3.96 -13.78
N TRP A 156 4.20 -2.75 -13.29
CA TRP A 156 3.40 -2.14 -12.21
C TRP A 156 1.94 -1.94 -12.61
N PHE A 157 1.69 -1.37 -13.80
CA PHE A 157 0.33 -1.16 -14.28
C PHE A 157 -0.36 -2.51 -14.52
N TYR A 158 0.35 -3.48 -15.10
CA TYR A 158 -0.18 -4.82 -15.33
C TYR A 158 -0.63 -5.47 -14.01
N VAL A 159 0.18 -5.39 -12.94
CA VAL A 159 -0.18 -5.96 -11.63
C VAL A 159 -1.42 -5.28 -11.03
N LEU A 160 -1.56 -3.96 -11.20
CA LEU A 160 -2.75 -3.23 -10.75
C LEU A 160 -3.99 -3.64 -11.55
N ARG A 161 -3.90 -3.68 -12.89
CA ARG A 161 -4.99 -4.12 -13.76
C ARG A 161 -5.35 -5.57 -13.51
N GLU A 162 -4.36 -6.42 -13.26
CA GLU A 162 -4.56 -7.83 -12.94
C GLU A 162 -5.39 -7.98 -11.66
N ALA A 163 -5.03 -7.29 -10.59
CA ALA A 163 -5.81 -7.28 -9.36
C ALA A 163 -7.24 -6.74 -9.59
N GLU A 164 -7.38 -5.66 -10.37
CA GLU A 164 -8.66 -5.03 -10.69
C GLU A 164 -9.63 -6.01 -11.36
N VAL A 165 -9.19 -6.69 -12.42
CA VAL A 165 -10.08 -7.50 -13.28
C VAL A 165 -10.24 -8.95 -12.79
N THR A 166 -9.26 -9.51 -12.08
CA THR A 166 -9.32 -10.90 -11.63
C THR A 166 -9.80 -11.06 -10.19
N GLU A 167 -9.56 -10.08 -9.32
CA GLU A 167 -9.80 -10.20 -7.88
C GLU A 167 -10.67 -9.08 -7.30
N ASP A 168 -11.32 -8.29 -8.15
CA ASP A 168 -12.10 -7.09 -7.77
C ASP A 168 -11.27 -6.10 -6.93
N GLY A 169 -9.95 -6.08 -7.15
CA GLY A 169 -8.98 -5.26 -6.44
C GLY A 169 -8.87 -5.55 -4.94
N ARG A 170 -9.35 -6.70 -4.46
CA ARG A 170 -9.30 -7.07 -3.02
C ARG A 170 -7.96 -7.63 -2.60
N HIS A 171 -7.25 -8.29 -3.52
CA HIS A 171 -5.86 -8.71 -3.35
C HIS A 171 -5.14 -8.71 -4.69
N LEU A 172 -3.83 -8.94 -4.65
CA LEU A 172 -3.03 -9.10 -5.86
C LEU A 172 -3.50 -10.32 -6.66
N GLY A 173 -3.48 -10.20 -7.98
CA GLY A 173 -3.71 -11.33 -8.88
C GLY A 173 -2.48 -12.23 -9.04
N PRO A 174 -2.53 -13.20 -9.98
CA PRO A 174 -1.55 -14.28 -10.08
C PRO A 174 -0.08 -13.83 -10.20
N VAL A 175 0.25 -12.89 -11.08
CA VAL A 175 1.64 -12.42 -11.28
C VAL A 175 2.09 -11.59 -10.08
N GLY A 176 1.32 -10.56 -9.72
CA GLY A 176 1.68 -9.66 -8.63
C GLY A 176 1.81 -10.40 -7.29
N GLY A 177 0.84 -11.25 -6.98
CA GLY A 177 0.77 -12.01 -5.73
C GLY A 177 1.93 -12.98 -5.61
N ARG A 178 2.27 -13.68 -6.71
CA ARG A 178 3.38 -14.63 -6.69
C ARG A 178 4.74 -13.97 -6.53
N ILE A 179 5.00 -12.84 -7.20
CA ILE A 179 6.24 -12.07 -7.01
C ILE A 179 6.38 -11.65 -5.53
N VAL A 180 5.32 -11.09 -4.94
CA VAL A 180 5.36 -10.61 -3.55
C VAL A 180 5.55 -11.77 -2.57
N ALA A 181 4.79 -12.85 -2.73
CA ALA A 181 4.87 -14.01 -1.84
C ALA A 181 6.24 -14.70 -1.91
N GLU A 182 6.76 -14.98 -3.11
CA GLU A 182 8.06 -15.67 -3.25
C GLU A 182 9.21 -14.85 -2.66
N VAL A 183 9.18 -13.52 -2.77
CA VAL A 183 10.21 -12.66 -2.17
C VAL A 183 10.12 -12.65 -0.64
N ILE A 184 8.94 -12.45 -0.07
CA ILE A 184 8.78 -12.45 1.40
C ILE A 184 9.16 -13.82 1.98
N LEU A 185 8.64 -14.91 1.41
CA LEU A 185 8.96 -16.26 1.84
C LEU A 185 10.45 -16.59 1.65
N GLY A 186 11.05 -16.14 0.55
CA GLY A 186 12.48 -16.30 0.28
C GLY A 186 13.35 -15.53 1.27
N LEU A 187 12.96 -14.32 1.66
CA LEU A 187 13.62 -13.54 2.70
C LEU A 187 13.56 -14.26 4.05
N LEU A 188 12.36 -14.68 4.47
CA LEU A 188 12.17 -15.40 5.74
C LEU A 188 12.94 -16.73 5.77
N LYS A 189 12.89 -17.55 4.72
CA LYS A 189 13.62 -18.83 4.66
C LYS A 189 15.13 -18.65 4.52
N GLY A 190 15.57 -17.61 3.83
CA GLY A 190 16.98 -17.36 3.54
C GLY A 190 17.72 -16.60 4.64
N ASP A 191 17.00 -15.87 5.49
CA ASP A 191 17.57 -15.21 6.66
C ASP A 191 17.77 -16.22 7.80
N ARG A 192 19.02 -16.39 8.23
CA ARG A 192 19.37 -17.30 9.33
C ARG A 192 18.81 -16.83 10.65
N GLN A 193 18.61 -15.53 10.85
CA GLN A 193 18.08 -14.95 12.09
C GLN A 193 16.56 -14.85 12.10
N SER A 194 15.87 -15.25 11.01
CA SER A 194 14.42 -15.23 11.00
C SER A 194 13.86 -16.18 12.04
N TYR A 195 12.67 -15.83 12.55
CA TYR A 195 11.98 -16.65 13.54
C TYR A 195 11.76 -18.09 13.02
N LEU A 196 11.41 -18.25 11.74
CA LEU A 196 11.23 -19.55 11.08
C LEU A 196 12.51 -20.42 11.05
N ARG A 197 13.69 -19.83 11.23
CA ARG A 197 14.99 -20.53 11.27
C ARG A 197 15.49 -20.73 12.69
N GLN A 198 15.31 -19.73 13.55
CA GLN A 198 15.81 -19.74 14.92
C GLN A 198 14.93 -20.61 15.83
N ASP A 199 13.61 -20.62 15.60
CA ASP A 199 12.63 -21.31 16.43
C ASP A 199 11.42 -21.74 15.56
N PRO A 200 11.56 -22.86 14.82
CA PRO A 200 10.59 -23.30 13.81
C PRO A 200 9.21 -23.71 14.36
N ASP A 201 9.15 -24.08 15.64
CA ASP A 201 7.93 -24.56 16.31
C ASP A 201 7.19 -23.44 17.04
N TRP A 202 7.68 -22.21 16.94
CA TRP A 202 7.06 -21.09 17.63
C TRP A 202 5.68 -20.74 17.13
N THR A 203 4.85 -20.40 18.10
CA THR A 203 3.53 -19.86 17.90
C THR A 203 3.39 -18.57 18.71
N PRO A 204 2.69 -17.54 18.19
CA PRO A 204 2.38 -16.35 18.97
C PRO A 204 1.72 -16.70 20.32
N THR A 205 2.17 -16.09 21.40
CA THR A 205 1.52 -16.19 22.73
C THR A 205 0.26 -15.33 22.83
N TYR A 206 0.10 -14.37 21.91
CA TYR A 206 -1.04 -13.49 21.79
C TYR A 206 -1.97 -13.98 20.67
N GLY A 207 -3.26 -13.67 20.78
CA GLY A 207 -4.29 -14.12 19.85
C GLY A 207 -5.32 -15.05 20.50
N GLN A 208 -6.32 -15.48 19.72
CA GLN A 208 -7.38 -16.39 20.17
C GLN A 208 -7.60 -17.50 19.14
N ASN A 209 -7.92 -18.71 19.62
CA ASN A 209 -8.25 -19.87 18.78
C ASN A 209 -7.17 -20.23 17.73
N GLY A 210 -5.89 -20.06 18.07
CA GLY A 210 -4.78 -20.30 17.15
C GLY A 210 -4.64 -19.26 16.02
N SER A 211 -5.37 -18.15 16.10
CA SER A 211 -5.26 -17.01 15.20
C SER A 211 -4.66 -15.81 15.91
N PHE A 212 -3.85 -15.05 15.19
CA PHE A 212 -3.21 -13.84 15.66
C PHE A 212 -3.33 -12.73 14.61
N SER A 213 -3.66 -11.53 15.06
CA SER A 213 -3.85 -10.35 14.23
C SER A 213 -3.11 -9.14 14.81
N MET A 214 -2.98 -8.08 14.01
CA MET A 214 -2.46 -6.79 14.50
C MET A 214 -3.29 -6.22 15.65
N VAL A 215 -4.59 -6.50 15.71
CA VAL A 215 -5.47 -6.06 16.81
C VAL A 215 -5.02 -6.64 18.14
N ASP A 216 -4.55 -7.89 18.16
CA ASP A 216 -4.05 -8.53 19.37
C ASP A 216 -2.78 -7.85 19.89
N LEU A 217 -1.88 -7.43 18.98
CA LEU A 217 -0.70 -6.63 19.34
C LEU A 217 -1.08 -5.27 19.92
N PHE A 218 -2.02 -4.55 19.31
CA PHE A 218 -2.42 -3.24 19.82
C PHE A 218 -3.07 -3.32 21.20
N LYS A 219 -3.86 -4.38 21.45
CA LYS A 219 -4.42 -4.65 22.78
C LYS A 219 -3.32 -5.01 23.78
N ALA A 220 -2.39 -5.88 23.42
CA ALA A 220 -1.30 -6.29 24.30
C ALA A 220 -0.35 -5.13 24.64
N ALA A 221 -0.13 -4.21 23.70
CA ALA A 221 0.68 -3.01 23.90
C ALA A 221 -0.04 -1.88 24.67
N ASP A 222 -1.32 -2.05 24.98
CA ASP A 222 -2.16 -1.04 25.65
C ASP A 222 -2.16 0.33 24.97
N VAL A 223 -2.21 0.32 23.62
CA VAL A 223 -2.20 1.53 22.78
C VAL A 223 -3.55 1.85 22.14
N VAL A 224 -4.61 1.16 22.55
CA VAL A 224 -5.98 1.39 22.06
C VAL A 224 -6.69 2.30 23.03
N ALA A 225 -6.93 3.55 22.64
CA ALA A 225 -7.60 4.52 23.49
C ALA A 225 -9.05 4.09 23.79
N ALA A 226 -9.48 4.30 25.03
CA ALA A 226 -10.90 4.26 25.35
C ALA A 226 -11.57 5.48 24.72
N LEU A 227 -12.44 5.23 23.73
CA LEU A 227 -13.18 6.30 23.08
C LEU A 227 -14.40 6.69 23.93
N PRO A 228 -14.59 7.98 24.24
CA PRO A 228 -15.80 8.48 24.87
C PRO A 228 -17.03 8.41 23.95
#